data_AF-A0A0F9GIU0-F1
#
_entry.id   AF-A0A0F9GIU0-F1
#
_cell.length_a   1.000
_cell.length_b   1.000
_cell.length_c   1.000
_cell.angle_alpha   90.00
_cell.angle_beta   90.00
_cell.angle_gamma   90.00
#
_symmetry.space_group_name_H-M   'P 1'
#
loop_
_entity.id
_entity.type
_entity.pdbx_description
1 polymer ?
#
loop_
_entity_poly.entity_id
_entity_poly.type
_entity_poly.pdbx_seq_one_letter_code
_entity_poly.pdbx_strand_id
1 'polypeptide(L)'
;MRVLLVTSPRERCGIHEYGSMLTEAMRETHPDVELRAVGPDAGTAIDLVDSLAGTDAAFDLVHVNHQAALHSSWMVNHIVEIRGGFCPVVVTHHDTFESVQILIDRGYSFFIGVADHVVVHEPIEGLAAGGPWT
;
A
#
# COMPACT_ATOMS: atom_id res chain seq x y z
N MET A 1 18.94 -0.80 1.67
CA MET A 1 17.69 -0.13 1.22
C MET A 1 16.69 -0.21 2.37
N ARG A 2 15.90 0.84 2.62
CA ARG A 2 14.93 0.93 3.70
C ARG A 2 13.53 1.00 3.11
N VAL A 3 12.68 0.03 3.44
CA VAL A 3 11.33 -0.09 2.90
C VAL A 3 10.32 0.03 4.03
N LEU A 4 9.41 0.99 3.90
CA LEU A 4 8.22 1.04 4.73
C LEU A 4 7.14 0.17 4.08
N LEU A 5 6.77 -0.92 4.74
CA LEU A 5 5.67 -1.76 4.33
C LEU A 5 4.41 -1.38 5.12
N VAL A 6 3.44 -0.80 4.44
CA VAL A 6 2.14 -0.41 5.01
C VAL A 6 1.17 -1.56 4.77
N THR A 7 0.81 -2.23 5.84
CA THR A 7 -0.01 -3.45 5.85
C THR A 7 -1.00 -3.42 7.02
N SER A 8 -1.77 -4.48 7.28
CA SER A 8 -2.66 -4.56 8.46
C SER A 8 -2.11 -5.62 9.44
N PRO A 9 -1.44 -5.25 10.54
CA PRO A 9 -0.75 -6.19 11.42
C PRO A 9 -1.64 -6.77 12.53
N ARG A 10 -2.91 -6.36 12.69
CA ARG A 10 -3.69 -6.71 13.90
C ARG A 10 -5.17 -7.07 13.75
N GLU A 11 -5.64 -7.51 12.59
CA GLU A 11 -7.03 -8.00 12.43
C GLU A 11 -7.13 -9.47 11.99
N ARG A 12 -8.18 -10.19 12.39
CA ARG A 12 -8.48 -11.54 11.89
C ARG A 12 -9.19 -11.45 10.53
N CYS A 13 -8.49 -10.97 9.51
CA CYS A 13 -8.97 -10.98 8.13
C CYS A 13 -7.87 -11.46 7.17
N GLY A 14 -8.24 -11.95 5.99
CA GLY A 14 -7.27 -12.44 4.99
C GLY A 14 -6.22 -11.40 4.58
N ILE A 15 -6.53 -10.11 4.73
CA ILE A 15 -5.62 -9.00 4.45
C ILE A 15 -4.46 -8.95 5.46
N HIS A 16 -4.70 -9.32 6.72
CA HIS A 16 -3.66 -9.42 7.74
C HIS A 16 -2.74 -10.62 7.51
N GLU A 17 -3.34 -11.77 7.19
CA GLU A 17 -2.58 -12.99 6.88
C GLU A 17 -1.66 -12.74 5.69
N TYR A 18 -2.19 -12.18 4.60
CA TYR A 18 -1.39 -11.74 3.46
C TYR A 18 -0.30 -10.75 3.85
N GLY A 19 -0.63 -9.75 4.67
CA GLY A 19 0.31 -8.76 5.17
C GLY A 19 1.49 -9.36 5.94
N SER A 20 1.20 -10.35 6.78
CA SER A 20 2.20 -11.08 7.57
C SER A 20 3.08 -11.93 6.66
N MET A 21 2.47 -12.71 5.74
CA MET A 21 3.19 -13.53 4.76
C MET A 21 4.11 -12.69 3.87
N LEU A 22 3.65 -11.53 3.40
CA LEU A 22 4.48 -10.61 2.61
C LEU A 22 5.67 -10.08 3.43
N THR A 23 5.43 -9.72 4.69
CA THR A 23 6.49 -9.23 5.58
C THR A 23 7.54 -10.31 5.84
N GLU A 24 7.12 -11.55 6.10
CA GLU A 24 8.01 -12.70 6.31
C GLU A 24 8.81 -13.02 5.06
N ALA A 25 8.13 -13.17 3.91
CA ALA A 25 8.79 -13.46 2.63
C ALA A 25 9.83 -12.39 2.24
N MET A 26 9.54 -11.11 2.48
CA MET A 26 10.48 -10.02 2.23
C MET A 26 11.71 -10.10 3.15
N ARG A 27 11.53 -10.40 4.44
CA ARG A 27 12.65 -10.56 5.38
C ARG A 27 13.53 -11.76 5.02
N GLU A 28 12.93 -12.85 4.55
CA GLU A 28 13.66 -14.05 4.14
C GLU A 28 14.42 -13.87 2.83
N THR A 29 13.79 -13.23 1.83
CA THR A 29 14.34 -13.07 0.48
C THR A 29 15.32 -11.91 0.39
N HIS A 30 15.09 -10.86 1.19
CA HIS A 30 15.86 -9.61 1.17
C HIS A 30 16.34 -9.22 2.58
N PRO A 31 17.25 -10.01 3.19
CA PRO A 31 17.71 -9.78 4.57
C PRO A 31 18.52 -8.48 4.75
N ASP A 32 18.99 -7.88 3.65
CA ASP A 32 19.71 -6.60 3.59
C ASP A 32 18.76 -5.38 3.51
N VAL A 33 17.46 -5.61 3.37
CA VAL A 33 16.44 -4.57 3.38
C VAL A 33 15.94 -4.32 4.80
N GLU A 34 16.07 -3.07 5.26
CA GLU A 34 15.46 -2.65 6.52
C GLU A 34 13.96 -2.50 6.31
N LEU A 35 13.18 -3.44 6.85
CA LEU A 35 11.73 -3.49 6.72
C LEU A 35 11.03 -3.01 7.98
N ARG A 36 10.21 -1.97 7.84
CA ARG A 36 9.26 -1.54 8.87
C ARG A 36 7.85 -1.85 8.41
N ALA A 37 7.16 -2.75 9.12
CA ALA A 37 5.73 -2.99 8.90
C ALA A 37 4.93 -2.04 9.79
N VAL A 38 4.02 -1.25 9.21
CA VAL A 38 3.07 -0.40 9.94
C VAL A 38 1.66 -0.73 9.51
N GLY A 39 0.70 -0.59 10.42
CA GLY A 39 -0.71 -0.76 10.09
C GLY A 39 -1.65 -0.39 11.22
N PRO A 40 -2.98 -0.51 11.01
CA PRO A 40 -3.93 -0.07 12.00
C PRO A 40 -3.90 -1.07 13.17
N ASP A 41 -3.80 -0.56 14.39
CA ASP A 41 -4.25 -1.33 15.54
C ASP A 41 -5.78 -1.43 15.45
N ALA A 42 -6.36 -2.58 15.84
CA ALA A 42 -7.80 -2.85 15.73
C ALA A 42 -8.64 -1.67 16.27
N GLY A 43 -9.30 -0.94 15.35
CA GLY A 43 -10.14 0.21 15.67
C GLY A 43 -9.49 1.60 15.59
N THR A 44 -8.22 1.71 15.19
CA THR A 44 -7.54 2.99 14.98
C THR A 44 -7.13 3.19 13.52
N ALA A 45 -7.64 4.26 12.95
CA ALA A 45 -7.11 4.92 11.76
C ALA A 45 -5.58 5.03 11.81
N ILE A 46 -4.88 4.61 10.75
CA ILE A 46 -3.46 4.98 10.58
C ILE A 46 -3.43 6.38 9.98
N ASP A 47 -2.69 7.28 10.62
CA ASP A 47 -2.10 8.41 9.92
C ASP A 47 -0.73 7.98 9.37
N LEU A 48 -0.67 7.88 8.04
CA LEU A 48 0.50 7.41 7.30
C LEU A 48 1.63 8.45 7.36
N VAL A 49 1.26 9.72 7.44
CA VAL A 49 2.20 10.84 7.61
C VAL A 49 2.77 10.82 9.02
N ASP A 50 1.96 10.55 10.05
CA ASP A 50 2.46 10.38 11.42
C ASP A 50 3.35 9.13 11.57
N SER A 51 3.04 8.06 10.84
CA SER A 51 3.88 6.84 10.82
C SER A 51 5.25 7.08 10.20
N LEU A 52 5.35 8.10 9.32
CA LEU A 52 6.58 8.62 8.74
C LEU A 52 7.21 9.73 9.60
N ALA A 53 6.41 10.45 10.40
CA ALA A 53 6.87 11.49 11.30
C ALA A 53 7.66 10.87 12.48
N GLY A 54 8.88 11.34 12.69
CA GLY A 54 9.75 10.85 13.76
C GLY A 54 10.67 9.69 13.37
N THR A 55 10.72 9.29 12.10
CA THR A 55 11.90 8.56 11.60
C THR A 55 12.96 9.57 11.18
N ASP A 56 14.04 9.70 11.96
CA ASP A 56 15.20 10.55 11.64
C ASP A 56 15.91 10.16 10.32
N ALA A 57 15.52 9.04 9.73
CA ALA A 57 16.02 8.56 8.45
C ALA A 57 14.86 8.33 7.47
N ALA A 58 14.98 8.88 6.26
CA ALA A 58 14.03 8.71 5.16
C ALA A 58 13.98 7.23 4.69
N PHE A 59 12.81 6.77 4.26
CA PHE A 59 12.66 5.49 3.56
C PHE A 59 13.06 5.66 2.09
N ASP A 60 13.60 4.61 1.48
CA ASP A 60 13.94 4.59 0.05
C ASP A 60 12.72 4.21 -0.81
N LEU A 61 11.72 3.57 -0.19
CA LEU A 61 10.49 3.09 -0.84
C LEU A 61 9.37 2.96 0.20
N VAL A 62 8.15 3.33 -0.18
CA VAL A 62 6.94 2.91 0.54
C VAL A 62 6.20 1.87 -0.30
N HIS A 63 5.97 0.70 0.28
CA HIS A 63 5.12 -0.34 -0.27
C HIS A 63 3.80 -0.34 0.49
N VAL A 64 2.71 -0.19 -0.24
CA VAL A 64 1.38 0.00 0.30
C VAL A 64 0.44 -1.11 -0.15
N ASN A 65 -0.16 -1.85 0.78
CA ASN A 65 -1.23 -2.79 0.45
C ASN A 65 -2.57 -2.04 0.34
N HIS A 66 -3.13 -1.91 -0.86
CA HIS A 66 -4.42 -1.25 -1.10
C HIS A 66 -5.55 -1.82 -0.24
N GLN A 67 -5.57 -3.13 -0.01
CA GLN A 67 -6.64 -3.73 0.80
C GLN A 67 -6.51 -3.35 2.29
N ALA A 68 -5.31 -2.99 2.76
CA ALA A 68 -5.18 -2.38 4.08
C ALA A 68 -5.92 -1.03 4.15
N ALA A 69 -6.05 -0.30 3.02
CA ALA A 69 -6.82 0.95 2.91
C ALA A 69 -8.30 0.77 3.19
N LEU A 70 -8.87 -0.39 2.89
CA LEU A 70 -10.28 -0.62 3.21
C LEU A 70 -10.51 -0.65 4.74
N HIS A 71 -9.48 -0.99 5.51
CA HIS A 71 -9.50 -1.06 6.96
C HIS A 71 -8.86 0.15 7.65
N SER A 72 -8.44 1.16 6.89
CA SER A 72 -7.81 2.34 7.46
C SER A 72 -8.17 3.61 6.71
N SER A 73 -8.24 4.72 7.43
CA SER A 73 -8.78 5.99 6.93
C SER A 73 -7.85 6.74 5.96
N TRP A 74 -6.95 6.05 5.25
CA TRP A 74 -6.10 6.72 4.29
C TRP A 74 -6.79 6.95 2.95
N MET A 75 -6.58 8.16 2.46
CA MET A 75 -7.09 8.63 1.20
C MET A 75 -5.92 8.79 0.22
N VAL A 76 -6.24 8.88 -1.06
CA VAL A 76 -5.30 9.15 -2.17
C VAL A 76 -4.36 10.31 -1.85
N ASN A 77 -4.84 11.33 -1.15
CA ASN A 77 -4.05 12.49 -0.72
C ASN A 77 -2.84 12.10 0.13
N HIS A 78 -2.93 11.06 0.98
CA HIS A 78 -1.78 10.61 1.77
C HIS A 78 -0.68 10.02 0.87
N ILE A 79 -1.03 9.32 -0.22
CA ILE A 79 -0.02 8.83 -1.17
C ILE A 79 0.61 9.99 -1.94
N VAL A 80 -0.19 10.99 -2.32
CA VAL A 80 0.31 12.21 -2.97
C VAL A 80 1.30 12.94 -2.06
N GLU A 81 0.99 13.07 -0.77
CA GLU A 81 1.86 13.69 0.23
C GLU A 81 3.18 12.90 0.41
N ILE A 82 3.10 11.57 0.50
CA ILE A 82 4.27 10.69 0.60
C ILE A 82 5.16 10.83 -0.63
N ARG A 83 4.57 10.76 -1.83
CA ARG A 83 5.30 10.86 -3.09
C ARG A 83 5.91 12.25 -3.29
N GLY A 84 5.19 13.31 -2.89
CA GLY A 84 5.64 14.70 -3.00
C GLY A 84 6.80 15.05 -2.06
N GLY A 85 7.01 14.28 -0.99
CA GLY A 85 7.97 14.63 0.06
C GLY A 85 9.03 13.57 0.41
N PHE A 86 8.85 12.29 0.09
CA PHE A 86 9.57 11.23 0.84
C PHE A 86 10.24 10.14 0.00
N CYS A 87 9.57 9.44 -0.92
CA CYS A 87 10.17 8.38 -1.76
C CYS A 87 9.15 7.79 -2.76
N PRO A 88 9.61 6.95 -3.74
CA PRO A 88 8.71 6.22 -4.62
C PRO A 88 7.69 5.36 -3.87
N VAL A 89 6.48 5.23 -4.42
CA VAL A 89 5.38 4.46 -3.83
C VAL A 89 4.98 3.30 -4.73
N VAL A 90 5.03 2.09 -4.19
CA VAL A 90 4.48 0.87 -4.80
C VAL A 90 3.15 0.55 -4.12
N VAL A 91 2.10 0.32 -4.91
CA VAL A 91 0.80 -0.14 -4.40
C VAL A 91 0.56 -1.57 -4.83
N THR A 92 0.18 -2.46 -3.91
CA THR A 92 -0.31 -3.80 -4.25
C THR A 92 -1.81 -3.90 -4.08
N HIS A 93 -2.48 -4.49 -5.06
CA HIS A 93 -3.90 -4.82 -5.00
C HIS A 93 -4.10 -6.33 -5.17
N HIS A 94 -4.66 -6.96 -4.14
CA HIS A 94 -4.73 -8.42 -4.02
C HIS A 94 -6.06 -9.02 -4.50
N ASP A 95 -7.20 -8.36 -4.25
CA ASP A 95 -8.53 -8.92 -4.55
C ASP A 95 -9.06 -8.43 -5.90
N THR A 96 -8.61 -9.08 -6.97
CA THR A 96 -8.88 -8.70 -8.36
C THR A 96 -10.20 -9.27 -8.92
N PHE A 97 -10.95 -10.04 -8.14
CA PHE A 97 -12.27 -10.58 -8.52
C PHE A 97 -13.41 -9.54 -8.48
N GLU A 98 -13.10 -8.28 -8.24
CA GLU A 98 -14.08 -7.20 -8.18
C GLU A 98 -14.36 -6.64 -9.58
N SER A 99 -15.61 -6.25 -9.85
CA SER A 99 -15.93 -5.58 -11.09
C SER A 99 -15.22 -4.22 -11.16
N VAL A 100 -14.92 -3.76 -12.38
CA VAL A 100 -14.31 -2.43 -12.61
C VAL A 100 -15.09 -1.32 -11.87
N GLN A 101 -16.43 -1.42 -11.82
CA GLN A 101 -17.25 -0.45 -11.09
C GLN A 101 -16.97 -0.46 -9.58
N ILE A 102 -16.88 -1.64 -8.95
CA ILE A 102 -16.56 -1.76 -7.52
C ILE A 102 -15.18 -1.16 -7.22
N LEU A 103 -14.21 -1.39 -8.10
CA LEU A 103 -12.87 -0.84 -7.96
C LEU A 103 -12.85 0.69 -8.07
N ILE A 104 -13.58 1.26 -9.03
CA ILE A 104 -13.75 2.72 -9.17
C ILE A 104 -14.44 3.30 -7.93
N ASP A 105 -15.52 2.67 -7.46
CA ASP A 105 -16.29 3.15 -6.29
C ASP A 105 -15.45 3.14 -5.01
N ARG A 106 -14.50 2.21 -4.90
CA ARG A 106 -13.52 2.14 -3.80
C ARG A 106 -12.30 3.04 -4.01
N GLY A 107 -12.25 3.77 -5.12
CA GLY A 107 -11.22 4.73 -5.44
C GLY A 107 -9.92 4.12 -5.98
N TYR A 108 -9.91 2.85 -6.40
CA TYR A 108 -8.71 2.16 -6.88
C TYR A 108 -8.03 2.87 -8.06
N SER A 109 -8.81 3.47 -8.97
CA SER A 109 -8.30 4.28 -10.09
C SER A 109 -7.46 5.46 -9.62
N PHE A 110 -7.82 6.08 -8.49
CA PHE A 110 -7.06 7.17 -7.92
C PHE A 110 -5.74 6.67 -7.32
N PHE A 111 -5.75 5.51 -6.65
CA PHE A 111 -4.54 4.87 -6.13
C PHE A 111 -3.54 4.54 -7.25
N ILE A 112 -4.02 4.02 -8.38
CA ILE A 112 -3.17 3.76 -9.55
C ILE A 112 -2.59 5.06 -10.11
N GLY A 113 -3.39 6.13 -10.17
CA GLY A 113 -2.96 7.40 -10.73
C GLY A 113 -1.84 8.10 -9.95
N VAL A 114 -1.68 7.77 -8.66
CA VAL A 114 -0.70 8.42 -7.77
C VAL A 114 0.48 7.54 -7.37
N ALA A 115 0.41 6.23 -7.63
CA ALA A 115 1.50 5.30 -7.37
C ALA A 115 2.56 5.36 -8.48
N ASP A 116 3.84 5.16 -8.14
CA ASP A 116 4.90 5.02 -9.14
C ASP A 116 4.87 3.62 -9.77
N HIS A 117 4.44 2.61 -9.01
CA HIS A 117 4.22 1.25 -9.49
C HIS A 117 2.99 0.61 -8.85
N VAL A 118 2.31 -0.25 -9.61
CA VAL A 118 1.17 -1.02 -9.13
C VAL A 118 1.42 -2.51 -9.38
N VAL A 119 1.32 -3.30 -8.32
CA VAL A 119 1.37 -4.76 -8.36
C VAL A 119 -0.06 -5.28 -8.22
N VAL A 120 -0.50 -6.09 -9.17
CA VAL A 120 -1.81 -6.74 -9.14
C VAL A 120 -1.63 -8.25 -9.08
N HIS A 121 -2.53 -8.92 -8.36
CA HIS A 121 -2.53 -10.38 -8.28
C HIS A 121 -2.88 -11.00 -9.65
N GLU A 122 -3.91 -10.49 -10.32
CA GLU A 122 -4.23 -10.81 -11.71
C GLU A 122 -4.50 -9.54 -12.53
N PRO A 123 -4.31 -9.56 -13.86
CA PRO A 123 -4.68 -8.44 -14.72
C PRO A 123 -6.18 -8.14 -14.59
N ILE A 124 -6.52 -6.88 -14.35
CA ILE A 124 -7.91 -6.44 -14.27
C ILE A 124 -8.33 -5.95 -15.67
N GLU A 125 -9.24 -6.67 -16.31
CA GLU A 125 -9.75 -6.30 -17.63
C GLU A 125 -10.42 -4.91 -17.58
N GLY A 126 -10.08 -4.04 -18.54
CA GLY A 126 -10.57 -2.66 -18.58
C GLY A 126 -9.81 -1.67 -17.68
N LEU A 127 -8.88 -2.16 -16.85
CA LEU A 127 -7.96 -1.34 -16.07
C LEU A 127 -6.56 -1.48 -16.65
N ALA A 128 -6.25 -0.72 -17.70
CA ALA A 128 -4.94 -0.79 -18.34
C ALA A 128 -3.83 -0.33 -17.37
N ALA A 129 -2.81 -1.17 -17.21
CA ALA A 129 -1.53 -0.78 -16.61
C ALA A 129 -0.78 0.14 -17.60
N GLY A 130 -1.23 1.39 -17.75
CA GLY A 130 -0.56 2.39 -18.60
C GLY A 130 -1.46 3.41 -19.31
N GLY A 131 -2.13 4.29 -18.55
CA GLY A 131 -2.54 5.66 -18.95
C GLY A 131 -3.80 5.84 -19.82
N PRO A 132 -4.29 7.09 -20.05
CA PRO A 132 -3.87 8.39 -19.49
C PRO A 132 -4.98 9.05 -18.63
N TRP A 133 -4.62 9.54 -17.44
CA TRP A 133 -5.44 10.51 -16.70
C TRP A 133 -4.73 11.86 -16.80
N THR A 134 -5.01 12.58 -17.88
CA THR A 134 -4.76 14.02 -18.07
C THR A 134 -6.10 14.73 -18.14
#